data_AF-A0A535DND5-F1
#
_entry.id   AF-A0A535DND5-F1
#
_cell.length_a   1.000
_cell.length_b   1.000
_cell.length_c   1.000
_cell.angle_alpha   90.00
_cell.angle_beta   90.00
_cell.angle_gamma   90.00
#
_symmetry.space_group_name_H-M   'P 1'
#
loop_
_entity.id
_entity.type
_entity.pdbx_description
1 polymer ?
#
loop_
_entity_poly.entity_id
_entity_poly.type
_entity_poly.pdbx_seq_one_letter_code
_entity_poly.pdbx_strand_id
1 'polypeptide(L)'
;MRIRSFHSILDDCLDAMQRGESVDGCLSRYPRQADRLRPLLQLAERVRRTRPVTPRPWAQATSWNLVRRHASDMRAGKRRHLTDAGHGIGWVRPAAVAAALLAALALGTGGTALAAQNALPNSPLYRVKLATEDVRLWFVFDDKHKADILLAQSNERTSEILAMVSKGEPVPENVLSTLSDRNGRAAEILAGQSDAGELSEKLRYQTEAQERLLLALWPDVEESAQGEYAQAVADIHNIRLSRGGALVAAVDPEELSAGVVNISGVAQKVSDGAWSVGGVEVRIDDKTIDSSQLESGVTGDFIVARSSNGRLHVLSFTNVKPDQSPAQAV
;
A
#
# COMPACT_ATOMS: atom_id res chain seq x y z
N MET A 1 -22.26 8.38 -38.12
CA MET A 1 -22.71 7.50 -37.02
C MET A 1 -21.46 7.07 -36.24
N ARG A 2 -21.21 7.62 -35.03
CA ARG A 2 -19.99 7.29 -34.26
C ARG A 2 -20.14 5.88 -33.67
N ILE A 3 -19.24 4.97 -34.01
CA ILE A 3 -19.19 3.63 -33.42
C ILE A 3 -18.72 3.79 -31.97
N ARG A 4 -19.63 3.63 -31.00
CA ARG A 4 -19.24 3.52 -29.59
C ARG A 4 -18.55 2.17 -29.37
N SER A 5 -17.45 2.17 -28.63
CA SER A 5 -16.71 0.95 -28.31
C SER A 5 -17.53 0.07 -27.36
N PHE A 6 -17.34 -1.26 -27.43
CA PHE A 6 -18.05 -2.19 -26.55
C PHE A 6 -17.86 -1.86 -25.06
N HIS A 7 -16.64 -1.47 -24.66
CA HIS A 7 -16.32 -1.04 -23.29
C HIS A 7 -17.17 0.16 -22.86
N SER A 8 -17.26 1.21 -23.70
CA SER A 8 -18.10 2.38 -23.38
C SER A 8 -19.60 2.07 -23.27
N ILE A 9 -20.09 1.07 -24.02
CA ILE A 9 -21.48 0.61 -23.95
C ILE A 9 -21.73 -0.19 -22.67
N LEU A 10 -20.76 -1.01 -22.27
CA LEU A 10 -20.82 -1.75 -21.00
C LEU A 10 -20.82 -0.81 -19.80
N ASP A 11 -19.95 0.21 -19.79
CA ASP A 11 -19.87 1.21 -18.73
C ASP A 11 -21.20 1.97 -18.58
N ASP A 12 -21.78 2.45 -19.70
CA ASP A 12 -23.08 3.10 -19.72
C ASP A 12 -24.20 2.23 -19.10
N CYS A 13 -24.18 0.91 -19.36
CA CYS A 13 -25.14 -0.05 -18.81
C CYS A 13 -24.90 -0.31 -17.31
N LEU A 14 -23.65 -0.41 -16.86
CA LEU A 14 -23.33 -0.59 -15.44
C LEU A 14 -23.74 0.63 -14.61
N ASP A 15 -23.51 1.84 -15.13
CA ASP A 15 -23.95 3.09 -14.51
C ASP A 15 -25.48 3.22 -14.44
N ALA A 16 -26.17 2.78 -15.50
CA ALA A 16 -27.63 2.70 -15.52
C ALA A 16 -28.17 1.73 -14.46
N MET A 17 -27.55 0.55 -14.34
CA MET A 17 -27.91 -0.42 -13.31
C MET A 17 -27.66 0.11 -11.89
N GLN A 18 -26.60 0.88 -11.64
CA GLN A 18 -26.39 1.52 -10.34
C GLN A 18 -27.50 2.50 -9.98
N ARG A 19 -28.08 3.20 -10.97
CA ARG A 19 -29.24 4.10 -10.80
C ARG A 19 -30.58 3.36 -10.67
N GLY A 20 -30.57 2.02 -10.67
CA GLY A 20 -31.76 1.18 -10.51
C GLY A 20 -32.37 0.66 -11.81
N GLU A 21 -31.75 0.89 -12.97
CA GLU A 21 -32.20 0.30 -14.23
C GLU A 21 -32.01 -1.23 -14.21
N SER A 22 -32.95 -1.96 -14.80
CA SER A 22 -32.84 -3.43 -14.90
C SER A 22 -31.88 -3.85 -16.01
N VAL A 23 -31.38 -5.08 -15.94
CA VAL A 23 -30.57 -5.69 -17.00
C VAL A 23 -31.31 -5.62 -18.34
N ASP A 24 -32.61 -5.90 -18.37
CA ASP A 24 -33.41 -5.85 -19.61
C ASP A 24 -33.57 -4.43 -20.17
N GLY A 25 -33.63 -3.41 -19.30
CA GLY A 25 -33.61 -2.01 -19.72
C GLY A 25 -32.31 -1.64 -20.46
N CYS A 26 -31.18 -2.07 -19.89
CA CYS A 26 -29.87 -1.85 -20.50
C CYS A 26 -29.70 -2.59 -21.84
N LEU A 27 -30.19 -3.83 -21.95
CA LEU A 27 -30.15 -4.62 -23.19
C LEU A 27 -31.02 -4.00 -24.29
N SER A 28 -32.15 -3.40 -23.92
CA SER A 28 -33.06 -2.74 -24.87
C SER A 28 -32.47 -1.47 -25.48
N ARG A 29 -31.56 -0.79 -24.77
CA ARG A 29 -30.82 0.39 -25.27
C ARG A 29 -29.77 0.04 -26.33
N TYR A 30 -29.23 -1.18 -26.28
CA TYR A 30 -28.13 -1.63 -27.13
C TYR A 30 -28.40 -3.01 -27.75
N PRO A 31 -29.42 -3.13 -28.62
CA PRO A 31 -29.88 -4.42 -29.15
C PRO A 31 -28.81 -5.13 -29.99
N ARG A 32 -27.93 -4.38 -30.66
CA ARG A 32 -26.82 -4.95 -31.46
C ARG A 32 -25.73 -5.62 -30.62
N GLN A 33 -25.62 -5.27 -29.34
CA GLN A 33 -24.61 -5.80 -28.42
C GLN A 33 -25.25 -6.67 -27.33
N ALA A 34 -26.57 -6.88 -27.37
CA ALA A 34 -27.34 -7.49 -26.30
C ALA A 34 -26.84 -8.90 -25.95
N ASP A 35 -26.52 -9.73 -26.94
CA ASP A 35 -26.02 -11.09 -26.70
C ASP A 35 -24.69 -11.11 -25.94
N ARG A 36 -23.83 -10.12 -26.22
CA ARG A 36 -22.52 -10.00 -25.57
C ARG A 36 -22.60 -9.29 -24.21
N LEU A 37 -23.55 -8.37 -24.03
CA LEU A 37 -23.78 -7.64 -22.78
C LEU A 37 -24.49 -8.47 -21.72
N ARG A 38 -25.46 -9.30 -22.14
CA ARG A 38 -26.34 -10.08 -21.25
C ARG A 38 -25.59 -10.85 -20.16
N PRO A 39 -24.57 -11.68 -20.45
CA PRO A 39 -23.87 -12.41 -19.40
C PRO A 39 -23.12 -11.50 -18.42
N LEU A 40 -22.55 -10.38 -18.89
CA LEU A 40 -21.80 -9.42 -18.07
C LEU A 40 -22.73 -8.64 -17.12
N LEU A 41 -23.87 -8.17 -17.64
CA LEU A 41 -24.84 -7.45 -16.83
C LEU A 41 -25.53 -8.36 -15.80
N GLN A 42 -25.81 -9.62 -16.15
CA GLN A 42 -26.31 -10.61 -15.19
C GLN A 42 -25.31 -10.94 -14.08
N LEU A 43 -24.01 -10.93 -14.38
CA LEU A 43 -22.96 -11.10 -13.37
C LEU A 43 -22.90 -9.87 -12.45
N ALA A 44 -22.89 -8.67 -13.01
CA ALA A 44 -22.91 -7.42 -12.24
C ALA A 44 -24.12 -7.33 -11.30
N GLU A 45 -25.31 -7.74 -11.77
CA GLU A 45 -26.53 -7.84 -10.96
C GLU A 45 -26.38 -8.83 -9.80
N ARG A 46 -25.77 -9.99 -10.04
CA ARG A 46 -25.51 -11.00 -8.99
C ARG A 46 -24.53 -10.46 -7.95
N VAL A 47 -23.41 -9.87 -8.39
CA VAL A 47 -22.40 -9.28 -7.50
C VAL A 47 -23.00 -8.17 -6.64
N ARG A 48 -23.83 -7.29 -7.21
CA ARG A 48 -24.55 -6.24 -6.46
C ARG A 48 -25.46 -6.81 -5.37
N ARG A 49 -26.08 -7.97 -5.62
CA ARG A 49 -26.97 -8.64 -4.67
C ARG A 49 -26.23 -9.47 -3.63
N THR A 50 -24.96 -9.78 -3.86
CA THR A 50 -24.10 -10.43 -2.86
C THR A 50 -23.80 -9.43 -1.75
N ARG A 51 -24.08 -9.82 -0.50
CA ARG A 51 -23.69 -9.00 0.66
C ARG A 51 -22.17 -8.75 0.59
N PRO A 52 -21.69 -7.53 0.92
CA PRO A 52 -20.26 -7.30 1.03
C PRO A 52 -19.66 -8.35 1.96
N VAL A 53 -18.76 -9.18 1.43
CA VAL A 53 -17.94 -10.02 2.27
C VAL A 53 -17.00 -9.06 2.98
N THR A 54 -17.22 -8.86 4.28
CA THR A 54 -16.19 -8.26 5.14
C THR A 54 -14.93 -9.08 4.92
N PRO A 55 -13.81 -8.50 4.43
CA PRO A 55 -12.57 -9.23 4.24
C PRO A 55 -12.25 -9.97 5.53
N ARG A 56 -11.96 -11.27 5.43
CA ARG A 56 -11.47 -12.03 6.58
C ARG A 56 -10.12 -11.40 6.97
N PRO A 57 -9.94 -10.94 8.22
CA PRO A 57 -8.74 -10.24 8.60
C PRO A 57 -7.59 -11.25 8.66
N TRP A 58 -6.57 -11.09 7.82
CA TRP A 58 -5.27 -11.66 8.10
C TRP A 58 -4.22 -10.54 8.08
N ALA A 59 -3.39 -10.54 9.13
CA ALA A 59 -2.28 -9.63 9.43
C ALA A 59 -2.56 -8.14 9.75
N GLN A 60 -3.65 -7.80 10.45
CA GLN A 60 -3.72 -6.51 11.20
C GLN A 60 -4.57 -6.60 12.48
N ALA A 61 -4.42 -7.66 13.26
CA ALA A 61 -5.12 -7.78 14.55
C ALA A 61 -4.83 -6.58 15.48
N THR A 62 -3.64 -5.99 15.38
CA THR A 62 -3.17 -4.88 16.24
C THR A 62 -3.84 -3.55 15.88
N SER A 63 -3.92 -3.20 14.59
CA SER A 63 -4.58 -1.96 14.12
C SER A 63 -6.10 -2.02 14.32
N TRP A 64 -6.71 -3.19 14.12
CA TRP A 64 -8.12 -3.40 14.46
C TRP A 64 -8.39 -3.35 15.97
N ASN A 65 -7.40 -3.63 16.82
CA ASN A 65 -7.57 -3.46 18.28
C ASN A 65 -7.66 -1.99 18.68
N LEU A 66 -6.97 -1.07 18.00
CA LEU A 66 -7.10 0.38 18.22
C LEU A 66 -8.49 0.88 17.80
N VAL A 67 -8.96 0.47 16.61
CA VAL A 67 -10.32 0.79 16.13
C VAL A 67 -11.40 0.15 17.01
N ARG A 68 -11.20 -1.08 17.50
CA ARG A 68 -12.12 -1.76 18.40
C ARG A 68 -12.14 -1.13 19.79
N ARG A 69 -11.00 -0.68 20.33
CA ARG A 69 -10.92 0.07 21.60
C ARG A 69 -11.67 1.41 21.50
N HIS A 70 -11.44 2.14 20.41
CA HIS A 70 -12.14 3.40 20.15
C HIS A 70 -13.66 3.20 19.96
N ALA A 71 -14.07 2.14 19.25
CA ALA A 71 -15.47 1.77 19.08
C ALA A 71 -16.12 1.22 20.36
N SER A 72 -15.37 0.54 21.23
CA SER A 72 -15.86 0.09 22.54
C SER A 72 -15.99 1.26 23.51
N ASP A 73 -15.09 2.24 23.47
CA ASP A 73 -15.17 3.44 24.32
C ASP A 73 -16.39 4.31 23.95
N MET A 74 -16.70 4.39 22.65
CA MET A 74 -17.91 5.05 22.15
C MET A 74 -19.20 4.30 22.53
N ARG A 75 -19.16 2.96 22.60
CA ARG A 75 -20.31 2.11 22.98
C ARG A 75 -20.48 1.94 24.50
N ALA A 76 -19.40 2.04 25.26
CA ALA A 76 -19.39 1.87 26.71
C ALA A 76 -19.93 3.08 27.47
N GLY A 77 -20.37 4.14 26.77
CA GLY A 77 -21.15 5.22 27.39
C GLY A 77 -20.45 5.87 28.58
N LYS A 78 -19.12 6.01 28.56
CA LYS A 78 -18.40 6.84 29.52
C LYS A 78 -18.76 8.30 29.25
N ARG A 79 -19.86 8.71 29.85
CA ARG A 79 -20.33 10.10 29.95
C ARG A 79 -19.17 10.95 30.47
N ARG A 80 -18.56 11.74 29.59
CA ARG A 80 -17.89 12.96 30.05
C ARG A 80 -19.01 13.92 30.44
N HIS A 81 -19.22 14.05 31.75
CA HIS A 81 -19.93 15.20 32.29
C HIS A 81 -19.10 16.44 31.97
N LEU A 82 -19.50 17.17 30.94
CA LEU A 82 -19.13 18.57 30.76
C LEU A 82 -20.44 19.35 30.79
N THR A 83 -20.60 20.08 31.88
CA THR A 83 -21.68 21.01 32.13
C THR A 83 -21.68 22.14 31.12
N ASP A 84 -22.89 22.43 30.65
CA ASP A 84 -23.42 23.64 30.01
C ASP A 84 -22.56 24.91 30.07
N ALA A 85 -22.27 25.50 28.90
CA ALA A 85 -22.59 26.89 28.57
C ALA A 85 -21.94 27.32 27.22
N GLY A 86 -22.75 27.82 26.28
CA GLY A 86 -22.33 28.91 25.40
C GLY A 86 -22.16 28.65 23.90
N HIS A 87 -23.25 28.85 23.14
CA HIS A 87 -23.32 29.53 21.83
C HIS A 87 -22.40 29.08 20.66
N GLY A 88 -22.98 28.23 19.80
CA GLY A 88 -23.19 28.54 18.37
C GLY A 88 -22.00 28.55 17.42
N ILE A 89 -21.86 27.46 16.63
CA ILE A 89 -21.48 27.33 15.20
C ILE A 89 -20.99 25.87 15.03
N GLY A 90 -21.90 24.92 14.78
CA GLY A 90 -21.52 23.51 14.91
C GLY A 90 -22.33 22.46 14.16
N TRP A 91 -23.27 22.81 13.26
CA TRP A 91 -24.11 21.77 12.64
C TRP A 91 -24.54 22.01 11.18
N VAL A 92 -23.74 22.71 10.38
CA VAL A 92 -23.97 22.81 8.91
C VAL A 92 -22.88 22.14 8.06
N ARG A 93 -21.95 21.39 8.66
CA ARG A 93 -20.82 20.81 7.94
C ARG A 93 -20.99 19.41 7.31
N PRO A 94 -21.93 18.52 7.70
CA PRO A 94 -22.13 17.28 6.94
C PRO A 94 -23.06 17.47 5.73
N ALA A 95 -24.05 18.36 5.82
CA ALA A 95 -24.99 18.62 4.73
C ALA A 95 -24.35 19.38 3.55
N ALA A 96 -23.45 20.34 3.83
CA ALA A 96 -22.72 21.06 2.79
C ALA A 96 -21.73 20.15 2.03
N VAL A 97 -21.08 19.21 2.72
CA VAL A 97 -20.18 18.22 2.11
C VAL A 97 -20.98 17.18 1.32
N ALA A 98 -22.12 16.72 1.84
CA ALA A 98 -23.03 15.84 1.11
C ALA A 98 -23.63 16.53 -0.13
N ALA A 99 -23.99 17.81 -0.03
CA ALA A 99 -24.47 18.61 -1.16
C ALA A 99 -23.35 18.87 -2.18
N ALA A 100 -22.11 19.07 -1.76
CA ALA A 100 -20.96 19.19 -2.67
C ALA A 100 -20.63 17.86 -3.38
N LEU A 101 -20.73 16.73 -2.68
CA LEU A 101 -20.57 15.39 -3.27
C LEU A 101 -21.71 15.05 -4.23
N LEU A 102 -22.95 15.41 -3.89
CA LEU A 102 -24.11 15.25 -4.77
C LEU A 102 -24.07 16.22 -5.96
N ALA A 103 -23.55 17.43 -5.81
CA ALA A 103 -23.31 18.37 -6.90
C ALA A 103 -22.16 17.89 -7.82
N ALA A 104 -21.09 17.34 -7.24
CA ALA A 104 -19.99 16.71 -7.99
C ALA A 104 -20.45 15.45 -8.76
N LEU A 105 -21.44 14.72 -8.20
CA LEU A 105 -22.07 13.57 -8.85
C LEU A 105 -23.12 14.00 -9.90
N ALA A 106 -23.84 15.11 -9.68
CA ALA A 106 -24.86 15.64 -10.59
C ALA A 106 -24.26 16.41 -11.79
N LEU A 107 -23.04 16.95 -11.67
CA LEU A 107 -22.32 17.65 -12.75
C LEU A 107 -21.32 16.75 -13.51
N GLY A 108 -21.15 15.49 -13.10
CA GLY A 108 -20.04 14.64 -13.53
C GLY A 108 -20.44 13.41 -14.32
N THR A 109 -20.60 13.53 -15.64
CA THR A 109 -20.41 12.40 -16.57
C THR A 109 -19.03 12.41 -17.23
N GLY A 110 -18.03 13.05 -16.59
CA GLY A 110 -16.63 12.98 -17.04
C GLY A 110 -15.65 13.85 -16.26
N GLY A 111 -16.09 14.98 -15.69
CA GLY A 111 -15.17 15.96 -15.09
C GLY A 111 -14.51 15.54 -13.77
N THR A 112 -15.26 14.91 -12.86
CA THR A 112 -14.79 14.63 -11.49
C THR A 112 -13.95 13.36 -11.39
N ALA A 113 -14.25 12.32 -12.18
CA ALA A 113 -13.40 11.13 -12.30
C ALA A 113 -12.04 11.45 -12.95
N LEU A 114 -12.03 12.28 -14.01
CA LEU A 114 -10.79 12.75 -14.64
C LEU A 114 -9.99 13.70 -13.72
N ALA A 115 -10.67 14.56 -12.94
CA ALA A 115 -10.01 15.42 -11.96
C ALA A 115 -9.47 14.65 -10.75
N ALA A 116 -10.18 13.61 -10.29
CA ALA A 116 -9.76 12.79 -9.15
C ALA A 116 -8.55 11.89 -9.49
N GLN A 117 -8.36 11.50 -10.75
CA GLN A 117 -7.18 10.74 -11.18
C GLN A 117 -5.87 11.47 -10.86
N ASN A 118 -5.87 12.80 -10.97
CA ASN A 118 -4.71 13.65 -10.66
C ASN A 118 -4.75 14.21 -9.22
N ALA A 119 -5.65 13.72 -8.36
CA ALA A 119 -5.74 14.19 -6.98
C ALA A 119 -4.53 13.71 -6.18
N LEU A 120 -3.84 14.66 -5.55
CA LEU A 120 -2.77 14.37 -4.60
C LEU A 120 -3.33 13.91 -3.24
N PRO A 121 -2.52 13.23 -2.41
CA PRO A 121 -2.94 12.69 -1.11
C PRO A 121 -3.63 13.68 -0.16
N ASN A 122 -3.22 14.95 -0.19
CA ASN A 122 -3.77 16.04 0.62
C ASN A 122 -5.11 16.60 0.09
N SER A 123 -5.56 16.16 -1.08
CA SER A 123 -6.78 16.66 -1.73
C SER A 123 -8.05 15.99 -1.18
N PRO A 124 -9.17 16.72 -1.05
CA PRO A 124 -10.48 16.14 -0.73
C PRO A 124 -10.93 15.02 -1.68
N LEU A 125 -10.47 15.06 -2.94
CA LEU A 125 -10.82 14.08 -3.97
C LEU A 125 -9.97 12.80 -3.92
N TYR A 126 -8.93 12.74 -3.08
CA TYR A 126 -8.05 11.59 -3.00
C TYR A 126 -8.76 10.30 -2.56
N ARG A 127 -9.69 10.40 -1.61
CA ARG A 127 -10.54 9.26 -1.21
C ARG A 127 -11.39 8.73 -2.36
N VAL A 128 -11.81 9.62 -3.26
CA VAL A 128 -12.56 9.24 -4.47
C VAL A 128 -11.63 8.51 -5.44
N LYS A 129 -10.38 8.99 -5.63
CA LYS A 129 -9.35 8.30 -6.42
C LYS A 129 -9.19 6.85 -5.97
N LEU A 130 -8.90 6.63 -4.69
CA LEU A 130 -8.69 5.30 -4.12
C LEU A 130 -9.92 4.40 -4.27
N ALA A 131 -11.12 4.93 -4.00
CA ALA A 131 -12.36 4.16 -4.14
C ALA A 131 -12.62 3.74 -5.59
N THR A 132 -12.39 4.63 -6.56
CA THR A 132 -12.53 4.30 -7.99
C THR A 132 -11.49 3.28 -8.45
N GLU A 133 -10.25 3.39 -7.97
CA GLU A 133 -9.18 2.42 -8.21
C GLU A 133 -9.54 1.01 -7.68
N ASP A 134 -10.13 0.91 -6.49
CA ASP A 134 -10.56 -0.36 -5.90
C ASP A 134 -11.74 -1.01 -6.63
N VAL A 135 -12.76 -0.21 -6.99
CA VAL A 135 -13.91 -0.70 -7.75
C VAL A 135 -13.46 -1.25 -9.09
N ARG A 136 -12.47 -0.62 -9.76
CA ARG A 136 -11.91 -1.14 -11.01
C ARG A 136 -11.33 -2.55 -10.85
N LEU A 137 -10.64 -2.84 -9.76
CA LEU A 137 -10.04 -4.15 -9.49
C LEU A 137 -11.09 -5.25 -9.31
N TRP A 138 -12.32 -4.94 -8.90
CA TRP A 138 -13.40 -5.94 -8.74
C TRP A 138 -13.86 -6.53 -10.07
N PHE A 139 -13.67 -5.79 -11.17
CA PHE A 139 -14.03 -6.23 -12.52
C PHE A 139 -12.85 -6.83 -13.29
N VAL A 140 -11.68 -6.95 -12.66
CA VAL A 140 -10.52 -7.64 -13.21
C VAL A 140 -10.54 -9.09 -12.73
N PHE A 141 -10.84 -10.01 -13.65
CA PHE A 141 -10.97 -11.44 -13.36
C PHE A 141 -9.69 -12.24 -13.63
N ASP A 142 -8.77 -11.68 -14.42
CA ASP A 142 -7.46 -12.29 -14.65
C ASP A 142 -6.49 -11.89 -13.53
N ASP A 143 -5.96 -12.89 -12.83
CA ASP A 143 -5.12 -12.68 -11.65
C ASP A 143 -3.81 -11.96 -11.98
N LYS A 144 -3.15 -12.33 -13.09
CA LYS A 144 -1.92 -11.66 -13.51
C LYS A 144 -2.16 -10.20 -13.88
N HIS A 145 -3.24 -9.92 -14.60
CA HIS A 145 -3.64 -8.56 -14.92
C HIS A 145 -4.01 -7.76 -13.68
N LYS A 146 -4.67 -8.40 -12.69
CA LYS A 146 -4.97 -7.77 -11.39
C LYS A 146 -3.68 -7.43 -10.64
N ALA A 147 -2.71 -8.34 -10.58
CA ALA A 147 -1.41 -8.10 -9.98
C ALA A 147 -0.67 -6.96 -10.69
N ASP A 148 -0.67 -6.93 -12.02
CA ASP A 148 -0.04 -5.85 -12.78
C ASP A 148 -0.67 -4.47 -12.49
N ILE A 149 -2.00 -4.38 -12.38
CA ILE A 149 -2.69 -3.14 -11.99
C ILE A 149 -2.32 -2.72 -10.57
N LEU A 150 -2.25 -3.67 -9.62
CA LEU A 150 -1.85 -3.39 -8.24
C LEU A 150 -0.41 -2.84 -8.18
N LEU A 151 0.52 -3.44 -8.94
CA LEU A 151 1.90 -2.97 -9.07
C LEU A 151 1.98 -1.57 -9.70
N ALA A 152 1.12 -1.27 -10.67
CA ALA A 152 1.02 0.07 -11.24
C ALA A 152 0.48 1.11 -10.23
N GLN A 153 -0.57 0.76 -9.47
CA GLN A 153 -1.13 1.61 -8.41
C GLN A 153 -0.15 1.85 -7.26
N SER A 154 0.64 0.85 -6.90
CA SER A 154 1.74 0.96 -5.94
C SER A 154 2.82 1.94 -6.43
N ASN A 155 3.21 1.87 -7.70
CA ASN A 155 4.17 2.82 -8.28
C ASN A 155 3.64 4.26 -8.33
N GLU A 156 2.33 4.42 -8.53
CA GLU A 156 1.67 5.72 -8.41
C GLU A 156 1.78 6.26 -6.98
N ARG A 157 1.64 5.42 -5.94
CA ARG A 157 1.84 5.86 -4.55
C ARG A 157 3.28 6.33 -4.31
N THR A 158 4.28 5.66 -4.87
CA THR A 158 5.68 6.13 -4.84
C THR A 158 5.80 7.54 -5.43
N SER A 159 5.13 7.79 -6.57
CA SER A 159 5.16 9.09 -7.25
C SER A 159 4.48 10.19 -6.41
N GLU A 160 3.40 9.85 -5.72
CA GLU A 160 2.74 10.75 -4.78
C GLU A 160 3.59 11.04 -3.54
N ILE A 161 4.29 10.05 -2.98
CA ILE A 161 5.24 10.25 -1.87
C ILE A 161 6.31 11.27 -2.29
N LEU A 162 6.94 11.07 -3.45
CA LEU A 162 7.94 12.00 -3.98
C LEU A 162 7.36 13.40 -4.24
N ALA A 163 6.11 13.48 -4.71
CA ALA A 163 5.42 14.76 -4.90
C ALA A 163 5.14 15.49 -3.59
N MET A 164 4.83 14.78 -2.49
CA MET A 164 4.66 15.38 -1.16
C MET A 164 6.00 15.85 -0.59
N VAL A 165 7.02 14.99 -0.64
CA VAL A 165 8.38 15.29 -0.16
C VAL A 165 8.97 16.50 -0.89
N SER A 166 8.84 16.57 -2.22
CA SER A 166 9.34 17.72 -2.99
C SER A 166 8.67 19.05 -2.66
N LYS A 167 7.47 19.02 -2.05
CA LYS A 167 6.75 20.20 -1.57
C LYS A 167 7.02 20.51 -0.09
N GLY A 168 7.82 19.69 0.59
CA GLY A 168 8.02 19.77 2.04
C GLY A 168 6.74 19.46 2.83
N GLU A 169 5.81 18.71 2.25
CA GLU A 169 4.58 18.30 2.92
C GLU A 169 4.75 16.89 3.52
N PRO A 170 4.18 16.64 4.71
CA PRO A 170 4.24 15.31 5.33
C PRO A 170 3.51 14.30 4.45
N VAL A 171 4.08 13.09 4.33
CA VAL A 171 3.46 11.98 3.61
C VAL A 171 2.27 11.46 4.43
N PRO A 172 1.04 11.49 3.89
CA PRO A 172 -0.12 11.02 4.64
C PRO A 172 -0.11 9.50 4.85
N GLU A 173 -0.56 9.04 6.02
CA GLU A 173 -0.66 7.63 6.41
C GLU A 173 -1.37 6.75 5.36
N ASN A 174 -2.43 7.28 4.75
CA ASN A 174 -3.20 6.54 3.75
C ASN A 174 -2.41 6.25 2.47
N VAL A 175 -1.37 7.02 2.15
CA VAL A 175 -0.47 6.75 1.01
C VAL A 175 0.43 5.57 1.32
N LEU A 176 1.04 5.58 2.52
CA LEU A 176 1.95 4.53 2.98
C LEU A 176 1.20 3.20 3.15
N SER A 177 0.04 3.21 3.79
CA SER A 177 -0.77 1.99 3.94
C SER A 177 -1.31 1.47 2.61
N THR A 178 -1.69 2.35 1.67
CA THR A 178 -2.09 1.92 0.32
C THR A 178 -0.90 1.34 -0.45
N LEU A 179 0.29 1.94 -0.35
CA LEU A 179 1.52 1.43 -0.98
C LEU A 179 1.77 -0.03 -0.55
N SER A 180 1.77 -0.28 0.76
CA SER A 180 1.98 -1.61 1.33
C SER A 180 0.85 -2.59 0.96
N ASP A 181 -0.42 -2.18 1.04
CA ASP A 181 -1.58 -3.03 0.65
C ASP A 181 -1.48 -3.50 -0.79
N ARG A 182 -1.19 -2.59 -1.73
CA ARG A 182 -1.14 -2.92 -3.16
C ARG A 182 -0.02 -3.91 -3.47
N ASN A 183 1.16 -3.72 -2.87
CA ASN A 183 2.26 -4.66 -3.01
C ASN A 183 1.97 -6.01 -2.35
N GLY A 184 1.39 -6.03 -1.16
CA GLY A 184 1.03 -7.25 -0.45
C GLY A 184 0.02 -8.09 -1.22
N ARG A 185 -1.02 -7.47 -1.76
CA ARG A 185 -2.02 -8.14 -2.61
C ARG A 185 -1.43 -8.63 -3.93
N ALA A 186 -0.51 -7.88 -4.53
CA ALA A 186 0.19 -8.34 -5.72
C ALA A 186 1.06 -9.57 -5.41
N ALA A 187 1.78 -9.55 -4.29
CA ALA A 187 2.61 -10.67 -3.82
C ALA A 187 1.77 -11.93 -3.55
N GLU A 188 0.61 -11.78 -2.88
CA GLU A 188 -0.31 -12.90 -2.60
C GLU A 188 -0.84 -13.53 -3.89
N ILE A 189 -1.24 -12.72 -4.87
CA ILE A 189 -1.70 -13.22 -6.16
C ILE A 189 -0.58 -13.97 -6.88
N LEU A 190 0.63 -13.39 -6.92
CA LEU A 190 1.77 -13.95 -7.66
C LEU A 190 2.32 -15.22 -7.02
N ALA A 191 2.22 -15.37 -5.69
CA ALA A 191 2.60 -16.59 -4.97
C ALA A 191 1.89 -17.85 -5.51
N GLY A 192 0.66 -17.71 -5.98
CA GLY A 192 -0.13 -18.81 -6.56
C GLY A 192 0.12 -19.10 -8.04
N GLN A 193 0.99 -18.33 -8.72
CA GLN A 193 1.11 -18.33 -10.19
C GLN A 193 2.51 -18.78 -10.62
N SER A 194 2.63 -20.04 -11.06
CA SER A 194 3.92 -20.66 -11.44
C SER A 194 4.53 -20.09 -12.73
N ASP A 195 3.73 -19.40 -13.56
CA ASP A 195 4.12 -18.84 -14.86
C ASP A 195 4.05 -17.30 -14.87
N ALA A 196 4.21 -16.66 -13.70
CA ALA A 196 4.20 -15.20 -13.54
C ALA A 196 5.60 -14.58 -13.32
N GLY A 197 6.66 -15.23 -13.82
CA GLY A 197 8.05 -14.84 -13.56
C GLY A 197 8.37 -13.36 -13.84
N GLU A 198 7.85 -12.80 -14.95
CA GLU A 198 8.05 -11.37 -15.27
C GLU A 198 7.43 -10.43 -14.22
N LEU A 199 6.21 -10.73 -13.76
CA LEU A 199 5.53 -9.93 -12.74
C LEU A 199 6.17 -10.09 -11.36
N SER A 200 6.67 -11.29 -11.03
CA SER A 200 7.43 -11.53 -9.80
C SER A 200 8.75 -10.75 -9.79
N GLU A 201 9.47 -10.69 -10.89
CA GLU A 201 10.67 -9.84 -11.03
C GLU A 201 10.32 -8.35 -10.92
N LYS A 202 9.21 -7.92 -11.53
CA LYS A 202 8.71 -6.55 -11.40
C LYS A 202 8.40 -6.19 -9.95
N LEU A 203 7.67 -7.05 -9.22
CA LEU A 203 7.40 -6.87 -7.79
C LEU A 203 8.70 -6.76 -6.99
N ARG A 204 9.67 -7.66 -7.22
CA ARG A 204 10.97 -7.65 -6.54
C ARG A 204 11.71 -6.32 -6.75
N TYR A 205 11.82 -5.88 -8.00
CA TYR A 205 12.47 -4.62 -8.35
C TYR A 205 11.76 -3.40 -7.71
N GLN A 206 10.42 -3.36 -7.79
CA GLN A 206 9.64 -2.24 -7.24
C GLN A 206 9.72 -2.16 -5.71
N THR A 207 9.56 -3.29 -5.02
CA THR A 207 9.62 -3.33 -3.55
C THR A 207 11.01 -2.98 -3.01
N GLU A 208 12.09 -3.39 -3.69
CA GLU A 208 13.45 -2.95 -3.35
C GLU A 208 13.60 -1.43 -3.49
N ALA A 209 13.14 -0.85 -4.61
CA ALA A 209 13.21 0.59 -4.83
C ALA A 209 12.36 1.38 -3.82
N GLN A 210 11.18 0.86 -3.49
CA GLN A 210 10.25 1.48 -2.54
C GLN A 210 10.77 1.43 -1.11
N GLU A 211 11.34 0.30 -0.66
CA GLU A 211 11.96 0.23 0.65
C GLU A 211 13.13 1.21 0.76
N ARG A 212 14.01 1.24 -0.26
CA ARG A 212 15.14 2.19 -0.30
C ARG A 212 14.67 3.65 -0.19
N LEU A 213 13.58 4.00 -0.89
CA LEU A 213 12.97 5.32 -0.79
C LEU A 213 12.51 5.61 0.64
N LEU A 214 11.72 4.71 1.24
CA LEU A 214 11.19 4.92 2.59
C LEU A 214 12.33 5.03 3.62
N LEU A 215 13.35 4.18 3.54
CA LEU A 215 14.51 4.24 4.42
C LEU A 215 15.28 5.56 4.27
N ALA A 216 15.41 6.07 3.04
CA ALA A 216 16.08 7.35 2.78
C ALA A 216 15.29 8.56 3.31
N LEU A 217 13.96 8.47 3.37
CA LEU A 217 13.10 9.51 3.91
C LEU A 217 13.02 9.50 5.45
N TRP A 218 13.42 8.40 6.09
CA TRP A 218 13.31 8.22 7.54
C TRP A 218 13.83 9.41 8.38
N PRO A 219 15.02 10.00 8.09
CA PRO A 219 15.55 11.10 8.90
C PRO A 219 14.64 12.34 8.96
N ASP A 220 13.79 12.51 7.95
CA ASP A 220 12.86 13.64 7.82
C ASP A 220 11.44 13.31 8.30
N VAL A 221 11.19 12.09 8.80
CA VAL A 221 9.88 11.66 9.30
C VAL A 221 9.64 12.22 10.70
N GLU A 222 8.56 12.99 10.86
CA GLU A 222 8.09 13.49 12.16
C GLU A 222 7.83 12.33 13.13
N GLU A 223 8.15 12.51 14.42
CA GLU A 223 8.01 11.47 15.46
C GLU A 223 6.61 10.86 15.50
N SER A 224 5.57 11.68 15.30
CA SER A 224 4.17 11.22 15.26
C SER A 224 3.82 10.34 14.07
N ALA A 225 4.62 10.32 13.00
CA ALA A 225 4.41 9.54 11.79
C ALA A 225 5.36 8.32 11.69
N GLN A 226 6.27 8.15 12.65
CA GLN A 226 7.26 7.07 12.63
C GLN A 226 6.62 5.69 12.74
N GLY A 227 5.49 5.55 13.43
CA GLY A 227 4.78 4.28 13.55
C GLY A 227 4.24 3.79 12.20
N GLU A 228 3.61 4.68 11.44
CA GLU A 228 3.07 4.41 10.11
C GLU A 228 4.20 4.12 9.11
N TYR A 229 5.31 4.84 9.22
CA TYR A 229 6.52 4.61 8.42
C TYR A 229 7.17 3.25 8.73
N ALA A 230 7.32 2.92 10.01
CA ALA A 230 7.83 1.63 10.47
C ALA A 230 6.99 0.48 9.92
N GLN A 231 5.66 0.62 9.97
CA GLN A 231 4.73 -0.36 9.41
C GLN A 231 4.95 -0.53 7.91
N ALA A 232 5.02 0.57 7.16
CA ALA A 232 5.20 0.50 5.71
C ALA A 232 6.54 -0.13 5.32
N VAL A 233 7.64 0.25 5.98
CA VAL A 233 8.96 -0.35 5.77
C VAL A 233 8.94 -1.85 6.09
N ALA A 234 8.39 -2.25 7.25
CA ALA A 234 8.29 -3.65 7.64
C ALA A 234 7.47 -4.47 6.63
N ASP A 235 6.32 -3.96 6.18
CA ASP A 235 5.46 -4.66 5.21
C ASP A 235 6.18 -4.87 3.86
N ILE A 236 6.82 -3.83 3.33
CA ILE A 236 7.59 -3.92 2.08
C ILE A 236 8.77 -4.87 2.24
N HIS A 237 9.49 -4.78 3.36
CA HIS A 237 10.63 -5.65 3.67
C HIS A 237 10.19 -7.12 3.73
N ASN A 238 9.08 -7.41 4.40
CA ASN A 238 8.53 -8.76 4.53
C ASN A 238 8.08 -9.33 3.18
N ILE A 239 7.56 -8.50 2.26
CA ILE A 239 7.27 -8.92 0.89
C ILE A 239 8.56 -9.35 0.17
N ARG A 240 9.67 -8.63 0.36
CA ARG A 240 10.97 -9.00 -0.22
C ARG A 240 11.57 -10.27 0.38
N LEU A 241 11.32 -10.53 1.67
CA LEU A 241 11.75 -11.76 2.33
C LEU A 241 10.97 -13.00 1.86
N SER A 242 9.76 -12.82 1.35
CA SER A 242 8.92 -13.92 0.88
C SER A 242 9.53 -14.62 -0.33
N ARG A 243 9.91 -15.90 -0.18
CA ARG A 243 10.44 -16.73 -1.27
C ARG A 243 9.36 -17.70 -1.71
N GLY A 244 8.96 -17.62 -2.98
CA GLY A 244 7.92 -18.51 -3.54
C GLY A 244 6.59 -18.44 -2.78
N GLY A 245 6.28 -17.29 -2.20
CA GLY A 245 5.03 -17.07 -1.45
C GLY A 245 5.04 -17.46 0.02
N ALA A 246 6.11 -18.09 0.52
CA ALA A 246 6.22 -18.46 1.94
C ALA A 246 7.12 -17.46 2.68
N LEU A 247 6.55 -16.81 3.70
CA LEU A 247 7.31 -15.96 4.62
C LEU A 247 7.90 -16.83 5.73
N VAL A 248 9.24 -16.93 5.76
CA VAL A 248 9.96 -17.73 6.76
C VAL A 248 10.14 -16.95 8.06
N ALA A 249 10.33 -15.63 7.94
CA ALA A 249 10.52 -14.72 9.05
C ALA A 249 9.98 -13.33 8.69
N ALA A 250 9.61 -12.56 9.71
CA ALA A 250 9.04 -11.23 9.53
C ALA A 250 9.69 -10.22 10.48
N VAL A 251 10.01 -9.05 9.96
CA VAL A 251 10.37 -7.87 10.74
C VAL A 251 9.07 -7.29 11.32
N ASP A 252 9.02 -7.10 12.63
CA ASP A 252 7.94 -6.38 13.30
C ASP A 252 8.17 -4.86 13.21
N PRO A 253 7.14 -4.03 12.96
CA PRO A 253 7.27 -2.58 12.99
C PRO A 253 7.93 -2.03 14.27
N GLU A 254 7.78 -2.69 15.43
CA GLU A 254 8.46 -2.31 16.67
C GLU A 254 9.99 -2.36 16.54
N GLU A 255 10.53 -3.25 15.71
CA GLU A 255 11.98 -3.36 15.46
C GLU A 255 12.55 -2.15 14.73
N LEU A 256 11.69 -1.34 14.09
CA LEU A 256 12.02 -0.08 13.40
C LEU A 256 11.63 1.16 14.20
N SER A 257 10.99 0.99 15.36
CA SER A 257 10.34 2.10 16.09
C SER A 257 11.25 3.24 16.55
N ALA A 258 12.57 3.00 16.67
CA ALA A 258 13.57 4.03 16.99
C ALA A 258 14.44 4.40 15.78
N GLY A 259 14.09 3.91 14.60
CA GLY A 259 14.63 4.33 13.33
C GLY A 259 15.58 3.36 12.65
N VAL A 260 16.26 3.89 11.64
CA VAL A 260 17.21 3.15 10.81
C VAL A 260 18.54 3.86 10.82
N VAL A 261 19.62 3.09 10.94
CA VAL A 261 20.99 3.58 10.90
C VAL A 261 21.78 2.81 9.85
N ASN A 262 22.71 3.50 9.18
CA ASN A 262 23.68 2.86 8.31
C ASN A 262 24.98 2.64 9.09
N ILE A 263 25.48 1.41 9.09
CA ILE A 263 26.73 1.04 9.75
C ILE A 263 27.66 0.48 8.68
N SER A 264 28.81 1.12 8.49
CA SER A 264 29.87 0.62 7.60
C SER A 264 30.95 -0.07 8.42
N GLY A 265 31.41 -1.25 7.99
CA GLY A 265 32.51 -1.93 8.67
C GLY A 265 32.67 -3.38 8.30
N VAL A 266 33.57 -4.05 9.01
CA VAL A 266 33.77 -5.50 8.92
C VAL A 266 32.72 -6.19 9.76
N ALA A 267 31.96 -7.12 9.16
CA ALA A 267 31.03 -7.99 9.87
C ALA A 267 31.75 -9.22 10.41
N GLN A 268 31.70 -9.42 11.72
CA GLN A 268 32.27 -10.58 12.41
C GLN A 268 31.18 -11.33 13.15
N LYS A 269 31.08 -12.65 12.93
CA LYS A 269 30.11 -13.49 13.64
C LYS A 269 30.58 -13.71 15.08
N VAL A 270 29.76 -13.29 16.05
CA VAL A 270 30.05 -13.45 17.49
C VAL A 270 29.47 -14.76 18.01
N SER A 271 28.20 -15.00 17.71
CA SER A 271 27.50 -16.25 18.03
C SER A 271 26.39 -16.50 17.01
N ASP A 272 25.52 -17.47 17.26
CA ASP A 272 24.35 -17.66 16.39
C ASP A 272 23.42 -16.44 16.45
N GLY A 273 23.09 -15.88 15.28
CA GLY A 273 22.30 -14.66 15.14
C GLY A 273 22.94 -13.34 15.61
N ALA A 274 24.05 -13.37 16.37
CA ALA A 274 24.72 -12.18 16.91
C ALA A 274 26.03 -11.88 16.16
N TRP A 275 26.17 -10.66 15.69
CA TRP A 275 27.29 -10.18 14.88
C TRP A 275 27.82 -8.86 15.43
N SER A 276 29.08 -8.56 15.13
CA SER A 276 29.68 -7.25 15.32
C SER A 276 29.98 -6.64 13.96
N VAL A 277 29.46 -5.45 13.68
CA VAL A 277 29.74 -4.70 12.46
C VAL A 277 30.43 -3.41 12.85
N GLY A 278 31.69 -3.25 12.46
CA GLY A 278 32.47 -2.06 12.82
C GLY A 278 32.61 -1.84 14.34
N GLY A 279 32.50 -2.91 15.14
CA GLY A 279 32.54 -2.86 16.60
C GLY A 279 31.17 -2.66 17.28
N VAL A 280 30.09 -2.53 16.51
CA VAL A 280 28.72 -2.41 17.03
C VAL A 280 28.02 -3.76 16.98
N GLU A 281 27.42 -4.18 18.09
CA GLU A 281 26.65 -5.43 18.15
C GLU A 281 25.31 -5.29 17.40
N VAL A 282 25.04 -6.23 16.50
CA VAL A 282 23.84 -6.29 15.68
C VAL A 282 23.32 -7.73 15.57
N ARG A 283 22.02 -7.89 15.32
CA ARG A 283 21.43 -9.17 14.93
C ARG A 283 21.40 -9.33 13.41
N ILE A 284 21.77 -10.50 12.94
CA ILE A 284 21.63 -10.93 11.53
C ILE A 284 21.04 -12.33 11.52
N ASP A 285 19.85 -12.49 10.93
CA ASP A 285 19.07 -13.73 10.95
C ASP A 285 18.29 -13.92 9.64
N ASP A 286 17.24 -14.75 9.67
CA ASP A 286 16.35 -15.05 8.56
C ASP A 286 15.45 -13.86 8.15
N LYS A 287 15.39 -12.82 8.97
CA LYS A 287 14.74 -11.54 8.63
C LYS A 287 15.69 -10.57 7.93
N THR A 288 16.97 -10.91 7.78
CA THR A 288 17.93 -10.09 7.03
C THR A 288 18.00 -10.56 5.57
N ILE A 289 17.77 -9.65 4.62
CA ILE A 289 17.87 -9.94 3.19
C ILE A 289 19.29 -10.41 2.86
N ASP A 290 19.36 -11.52 2.14
CA ASP A 290 20.60 -12.20 1.71
C ASP A 290 21.53 -12.64 2.84
N SER A 291 21.04 -12.81 4.08
CA SER A 291 21.85 -13.24 5.22
C SER A 291 22.63 -14.55 5.01
N SER A 292 22.10 -15.47 4.21
CA SER A 292 22.78 -16.72 3.84
C SER A 292 24.05 -16.51 3.01
N GLN A 293 24.21 -15.36 2.38
CA GLN A 293 25.39 -15.00 1.57
C GLN A 293 26.46 -14.26 2.38
N LEU A 294 26.17 -13.91 3.64
CA LEU A 294 27.10 -13.17 4.48
C LEU A 294 28.11 -14.11 5.15
N GLU A 295 29.39 -13.88 4.88
CA GLU A 295 30.50 -14.56 5.54
C GLU A 295 31.14 -13.65 6.60
N SER A 296 31.68 -14.25 7.66
CA SER A 296 32.42 -13.51 8.67
C SER A 296 33.73 -12.96 8.09
N GLY A 297 34.01 -11.69 8.32
CA GLY A 297 35.17 -10.96 7.79
C GLY A 297 34.86 -10.08 6.57
N VAL A 298 33.63 -10.09 6.06
CA VAL A 298 33.22 -9.27 4.93
C VAL A 298 33.09 -7.80 5.35
N THR A 299 33.60 -6.90 4.51
CA THR A 299 33.43 -5.44 4.68
C THR A 299 32.24 -4.98 3.84
N GLY A 300 31.38 -4.17 4.43
CA GLY A 300 30.19 -3.67 3.75
C GLY A 300 29.50 -2.53 4.46
N ASP A 301 28.42 -2.07 3.82
CA ASP A 301 27.45 -1.15 4.39
C ASP A 301 26.20 -1.93 4.80
N PHE A 302 25.73 -1.66 6.02
CA PHE A 302 24.62 -2.39 6.65
C PHE A 302 23.51 -1.41 7.00
N ILE A 303 22.32 -1.67 6.45
CA ILE A 303 21.10 -0.96 6.84
C ILE A 303 20.54 -1.67 8.06
N VAL A 304 20.45 -0.96 9.18
CA VAL A 304 20.14 -1.55 10.49
C VAL A 304 18.93 -0.87 11.10
N ALA A 305 17.88 -1.64 11.36
CA ALA A 305 16.72 -1.24 12.13
C ALA A 305 17.08 -1.13 13.62
N ARG A 306 16.55 -0.10 14.27
CA ARG A 306 16.71 0.17 15.69
C ARG A 306 15.35 0.15 16.37
N SER A 307 15.21 -0.73 17.35
CA SER A 307 14.02 -0.79 18.20
C SER A 307 14.06 0.25 19.31
N SER A 308 12.90 0.53 19.91
CA SER A 308 12.74 1.41 21.08
C SER A 308 13.65 1.04 22.28
N ASN A 309 13.95 -0.25 22.46
CA ASN A 309 14.87 -0.74 23.50
C ASN A 309 16.35 -0.73 23.09
N GLY A 310 16.69 -0.16 21.93
CA GLY A 310 18.06 0.01 21.45
C GLY A 310 18.68 -1.21 20.80
N ARG A 311 17.92 -2.30 20.58
CA ARG A 311 18.42 -3.44 19.81
C ARG A 311 18.57 -3.07 18.35
N LEU A 312 19.62 -3.61 17.74
CA LEU A 312 19.98 -3.39 16.35
C LEU A 312 19.78 -4.68 15.55
N HIS A 313 19.03 -4.59 14.46
CA HIS A 313 18.75 -5.71 13.57
C HIS A 313 19.02 -5.31 12.12
N VAL A 314 19.85 -6.08 11.43
CA VAL A 314 20.22 -5.77 10.05
C VAL A 314 19.06 -6.12 9.13
N LEU A 315 18.61 -5.17 8.32
CA LEU A 315 17.61 -5.39 7.28
C LEU A 315 18.27 -5.92 6.00
N SER A 316 19.36 -5.28 5.58
CA SER A 316 20.11 -5.66 4.38
C SER A 316 21.54 -5.17 4.48
N PHE A 317 22.41 -5.74 3.64
CA PHE A 317 23.81 -5.34 3.55
C PHE A 317 24.25 -5.28 2.08
N THR A 318 25.25 -4.44 1.82
CA THR A 318 25.92 -4.37 0.52
C THR A 318 27.42 -4.57 0.74
N ASN A 319 27.98 -5.61 0.11
CA ASN A 319 29.41 -5.88 0.20
C ASN A 319 30.19 -4.82 -0.58
N VAL A 320 31.14 -4.17 0.09
CA VAL A 320 32.12 -3.31 -0.56
C VAL A 320 33.25 -4.24 -1.02
N LYS A 321 33.30 -4.55 -2.32
CA LYS A 321 34.49 -5.19 -2.88
C LYS A 321 35.68 -4.26 -2.63
N PRO A 322 36.83 -4.76 -2.14
CA PRO A 322 38.01 -3.92 -2.02
C PRO A 322 38.32 -3.33 -3.39
N ASP A 323 38.51 -2.01 -3.42
CA ASP A 323 38.87 -1.25 -4.61
C ASP A 323 40.05 -1.95 -5.30
N GLN A 324 39.83 -2.48 -6.50
CA GLN A 324 40.94 -2.88 -7.37
C GLN A 324 41.54 -1.60 -7.94
N SER A 325 42.19 -0.81 -7.08
CA SER A 325 43.06 0.27 -7.51
C SER A 325 44.08 -0.34 -8.48
N PRO A 326 44.22 0.19 -9.71
CA PRO A 326 45.20 -0.33 -10.65
C PRO A 326 46.57 -0.17 -10.01
N ALA A 327 47.26 -1.29 -9.82
CA ALA A 327 48.65 -1.32 -9.40
C ALA A 327 49.41 -0.30 -10.25
N GLN A 328 49.96 0.73 -9.58
CA GLN A 328 50.90 1.65 -10.20
C GLN A 328 52.03 0.80 -10.78
N ALA A 329 52.07 0.72 -12.11
CA ALA A 329 53.19 0.14 -12.84
C ALA A 329 54.41 1.04 -12.57
N VAL A 330 55.40 0.44 -11.91
CA VAL A 330 56.76 0.95 -11.73
C VAL A 330 57.47 0.98 -13.08
#